data_AF-A0A0N0JUI4-F1
#
_entry.id   AF-A0A0N0JUI4-F1
#
_cell.length_a   1.000
_cell.length_b   1.000
_cell.length_c   1.000
_cell.angle_alpha   90.00
_cell.angle_beta   90.00
_cell.angle_gamma   90.00
#
_symmetry.space_group_name_H-M   'P 1'
#
loop_
_entity.id
_entity.type
_entity.pdbx_description
1 polymer ?
#
loop_
_entity_poly.entity_id
_entity_poly.type
_entity_poly.pdbx_seq_one_letter_code
_entity_poly.pdbx_strand_id
1 'polypeptide(L)'
;MAHAKDATAPTAAGIQFPTGADGQRSSSASGKAIFGAALAVLDAPAATALQAERNWRNRYAQHLHRLTAAMLRDPARTAAAAQAGLDAMHAAFVFSRDGHDRALPAAMAQPGRALGTVEVRGHAAPTGWSVPYLGQQLSGDALRRQIDDWLARELLEPGAAAALHRASREPGWFDLRDRSIALLGAGAEAGPLRWLAAWGARVAAIDLPREPIFTRIRSLAEQGAGAVLAPQAPGSAQPGADLLTDTPELAAWLCEVFAPSSGELDVLALAYADGERHARVAVAMDALIAAVQARHPRAGVGFLATPTDSFAVPPEVAAAGRARWAARSAGARLAHTLSAGRAFAPNLTESIDVAGQAWSITDCSVLQQGPNYALAKRLQHWRALATAAAGRAVSINVAPSTNTWSVVKNRLLAAGFAGADLFGVEVFEPDTTNALMAALWVHDLRTRGEQTAAPNSSAAHPLALLSHQSFHGGLWRLPYVPASALAVAALAGMVRGAKR
;
A
#
# COMPACT_ATOMS: atom_id res chain seq x y z
N MET A 1 11.61 44.64 -31.12
CA MET A 1 12.39 44.23 -29.94
C MET A 1 11.73 43.02 -29.34
N ALA A 2 12.42 41.89 -29.39
CA ALA A 2 11.96 40.61 -28.88
C ALA A 2 11.91 40.66 -27.35
N HIS A 3 10.74 40.39 -26.76
CA HIS A 3 10.67 40.10 -25.33
C HIS A 3 11.13 38.65 -25.11
N ALA A 4 12.31 38.53 -24.51
CA ALA A 4 12.89 37.28 -24.08
C ALA A 4 11.90 36.52 -23.18
N LYS A 5 11.57 35.29 -23.60
CA LYS A 5 10.89 34.29 -22.80
C LYS A 5 11.93 33.63 -21.87
N ASP A 6 12.41 34.36 -20.87
CA ASP A 6 13.10 33.76 -19.74
C ASP A 6 12.07 33.46 -18.65
N ALA A 7 11.43 32.30 -18.80
CA ALA A 7 10.74 31.62 -17.74
C ALA A 7 11.26 30.18 -17.74
N THR A 8 12.46 30.00 -17.19
CA THR A 8 12.94 28.68 -16.78
C THR A 8 11.92 28.12 -15.80
N ALA A 9 11.08 27.21 -16.27
CA ALA A 9 10.26 26.38 -15.39
C ALA A 9 11.21 25.75 -14.35
N PRO A 10 10.84 25.70 -13.06
CA PRO A 10 11.70 25.09 -12.05
C PRO A 10 12.11 23.70 -12.50
N THR A 11 13.41 23.48 -12.63
CA THR A 11 13.99 22.20 -13.07
C THR A 11 13.51 21.12 -12.13
N ALA A 12 12.80 20.13 -12.65
CA ALA A 12 12.23 19.05 -11.86
C ALA A 12 13.38 18.27 -11.18
N ALA A 13 13.45 18.28 -9.85
CA ALA A 13 14.53 17.63 -9.09
C ALA A 13 14.09 16.27 -8.49
N GLY A 14 15.07 15.41 -8.20
CA GLY A 14 14.87 14.10 -7.59
C GLY A 14 14.49 12.99 -8.59
N ILE A 15 13.87 11.91 -8.12
CA ILE A 15 13.37 10.84 -8.98
C ILE A 15 12.36 11.40 -9.99
N GLN A 16 12.50 11.09 -11.27
CA GLN A 16 11.63 11.56 -12.36
C GLN A 16 11.26 10.40 -13.30
N PHE A 17 10.08 10.52 -13.92
CA PHE A 17 9.77 9.76 -15.13
C PHE A 17 10.81 10.07 -16.23
N PRO A 18 11.18 9.11 -17.09
CA PRO A 18 12.10 9.36 -18.18
C PRO A 18 11.58 10.44 -19.14
N THR A 19 12.50 11.19 -19.71
CA THR A 19 12.22 12.13 -20.80
C THR A 19 11.97 11.35 -22.08
N GLY A 20 10.80 11.56 -22.70
CA GLY A 20 10.44 10.96 -23.98
C GLY A 20 11.15 11.61 -25.17
N ALA A 21 10.97 11.03 -26.36
CA ALA A 21 11.54 11.56 -27.60
C ALA A 21 11.03 12.96 -27.96
N ASP A 22 9.86 13.35 -27.43
CA ASP A 22 9.26 14.68 -27.55
C ASP A 22 9.81 15.69 -26.52
N GLY A 23 10.80 15.29 -25.72
CA GLY A 23 11.37 16.09 -24.64
C GLY A 23 10.46 16.21 -23.41
N GLN A 24 9.32 15.50 -23.36
CA GLN A 24 8.37 15.57 -22.26
C GLN A 24 8.46 14.33 -21.37
N ARG A 25 8.16 14.49 -20.07
CA ARG A 25 8.07 13.37 -19.13
C ARG A 25 6.62 12.88 -19.06
N SER A 26 6.37 11.64 -19.47
CA SER A 26 5.01 11.08 -19.56
C SER A 26 4.78 9.94 -18.58
N SER A 27 4.04 10.22 -17.51
CA SER A 27 3.64 9.19 -16.53
C SER A 27 2.79 8.08 -17.14
N SER A 28 1.95 8.39 -18.15
CA SER A 28 1.16 7.40 -18.88
C SER A 28 2.04 6.46 -19.71
N ALA A 29 3.04 6.99 -20.42
CA ALA A 29 3.95 6.17 -21.22
C ALA A 29 4.76 5.23 -20.33
N SER A 30 5.32 5.75 -19.23
CA SER A 30 6.07 4.94 -18.26
C SER A 30 5.19 3.89 -17.58
N GLY A 31 3.96 4.26 -17.15
CA GLY A 31 3.02 3.31 -16.57
C GLY A 31 2.67 2.17 -17.53
N LYS A 32 2.40 2.48 -18.80
CA LYS A 32 2.15 1.45 -19.83
C LYS A 32 3.37 0.57 -20.03
N ALA A 33 4.58 1.13 -20.15
CA ALA A 33 5.81 0.36 -20.30
C ALA A 33 6.01 -0.64 -19.14
N ILE A 34 5.86 -0.16 -17.91
CA ILE A 34 6.05 -0.97 -16.69
C ILE A 34 5.01 -2.09 -16.57
N PHE A 35 3.72 -1.77 -16.74
CA PHE A 35 2.68 -2.80 -16.71
C PHE A 35 2.79 -3.79 -17.87
N GLY A 36 3.15 -3.32 -19.06
CA GLY A 36 3.34 -4.17 -20.22
C GLY A 36 4.53 -5.11 -20.06
N ALA A 37 5.62 -4.69 -19.40
CA ALA A 37 6.75 -5.57 -19.10
C ALA A 37 6.33 -6.74 -18.19
N ALA A 38 5.58 -6.46 -17.12
CA ALA A 38 5.04 -7.51 -16.25
C ALA A 38 4.06 -8.42 -17.00
N LEU A 39 3.13 -7.84 -17.78
CA LEU A 39 2.12 -8.60 -18.51
C LEU A 39 2.73 -9.46 -19.62
N ALA A 40 3.80 -9.01 -20.28
CA ALA A 40 4.47 -9.75 -21.35
C ALA A 40 5.05 -11.09 -20.89
N VAL A 41 5.42 -11.22 -19.61
CA VAL A 41 5.87 -12.49 -19.01
C VAL A 41 4.76 -13.54 -19.03
N LEU A 42 3.50 -13.13 -18.99
CA LEU A 42 2.33 -13.99 -18.82
C LEU A 42 1.51 -14.12 -20.10
N ASP A 43 1.28 -13.00 -20.79
CA ASP A 43 0.39 -12.84 -21.94
C ASP A 43 0.91 -11.71 -22.87
N ALA A 44 1.72 -12.08 -23.86
CA ALA A 44 2.31 -11.14 -24.82
C ALA A 44 1.26 -10.40 -25.70
N PRO A 45 0.20 -11.06 -26.22
CA PRO A 45 -0.89 -10.36 -26.89
C PRO A 45 -1.57 -9.29 -26.01
N ALA A 46 -1.87 -9.59 -24.74
CA ALA A 46 -2.47 -8.62 -23.83
C ALA A 46 -1.51 -7.46 -23.50
N ALA A 47 -0.21 -7.73 -23.36
CA ALA A 47 0.81 -6.71 -23.20
C ALA A 47 0.88 -5.77 -24.41
N THR A 48 0.80 -6.31 -25.63
CA THR A 48 0.74 -5.52 -26.87
C THR A 48 -0.49 -4.62 -26.90
N ALA A 49 -1.66 -5.15 -26.54
CA ALA A 49 -2.90 -4.37 -26.45
C ALA A 49 -2.81 -3.25 -25.38
N LEU A 50 -2.16 -3.53 -24.25
CA LEU A 50 -1.92 -2.54 -23.20
C LEU A 50 -1.05 -1.39 -23.72
N GLN A 51 0.05 -1.68 -24.42
CA GLN A 51 0.91 -0.63 -24.99
C GLN A 51 0.18 0.24 -26.00
N ALA A 52 -0.64 -0.37 -26.84
CA ALA A 52 -1.43 0.29 -27.88
C ALA A 52 -2.61 1.13 -27.32
N GLU A 53 -2.94 1.02 -26.03
CA GLU A 53 -4.05 1.76 -25.43
C GLU A 53 -3.81 3.28 -25.51
N ARG A 54 -4.71 3.94 -26.23
CA ARG A 54 -4.70 5.40 -26.44
C ARG A 54 -5.45 6.14 -25.33
N ASN A 55 -6.49 5.53 -24.77
CA ASN A 55 -7.31 6.11 -23.71
C ASN A 55 -6.91 5.56 -22.33
N TRP A 56 -5.60 5.62 -22.02
CA TRP A 56 -5.03 5.00 -20.83
C TRP A 56 -5.72 5.44 -19.54
N ARG A 57 -6.00 6.75 -19.40
CA ARG A 57 -6.64 7.33 -18.21
C ARG A 57 -7.96 6.66 -17.84
N ASN A 58 -8.73 6.19 -18.81
CA ASN A 58 -10.05 5.61 -18.59
C ASN A 58 -10.08 4.08 -18.75
N ARG A 59 -9.02 3.47 -19.28
CA ARG A 59 -8.97 2.04 -19.61
C ARG A 59 -7.93 1.25 -18.81
N TYR A 60 -7.08 1.91 -18.03
CA TYR A 60 -6.01 1.23 -17.29
C TYR A 60 -6.54 0.11 -16.38
N ALA A 61 -7.65 0.31 -15.66
CA ALA A 61 -8.20 -0.69 -14.73
C ALA A 61 -8.52 -2.02 -15.42
N GLN A 62 -9.04 -1.98 -16.66
CA GLN A 62 -9.29 -3.18 -17.46
C GLN A 62 -7.99 -3.96 -17.76
N HIS A 63 -6.90 -3.25 -18.02
CA HIS A 63 -5.59 -3.87 -18.25
C HIS A 63 -4.99 -4.43 -16.96
N LEU A 64 -5.22 -3.80 -15.81
CA LEU A 64 -4.80 -4.31 -14.51
C LEU A 64 -5.60 -5.53 -14.05
N HIS A 65 -6.90 -5.56 -14.35
CA HIS A 65 -7.73 -6.75 -14.18
C HIS A 65 -7.16 -7.91 -14.99
N ARG A 66 -6.85 -7.69 -16.27
CA ARG A 66 -6.23 -8.72 -17.13
C ARG A 66 -4.89 -9.20 -16.59
N LEU A 67 -4.05 -8.29 -16.11
CA LEU A 67 -2.79 -8.66 -15.46
C LEU A 67 -3.02 -9.53 -14.23
N THR A 68 -3.96 -9.17 -13.36
CA THR A 68 -4.30 -9.95 -12.17
C THR A 68 -4.83 -11.34 -12.56
N ALA A 69 -5.67 -11.43 -13.59
CA ALA A 69 -6.15 -12.71 -14.14
C ALA A 69 -5.03 -13.55 -14.76
N ALA A 70 -4.09 -12.92 -15.47
CA ALA A 70 -2.94 -13.61 -16.03
C ALA A 70 -2.02 -14.16 -14.94
N MET A 71 -1.78 -13.40 -13.87
CA MET A 71 -1.03 -13.86 -12.70
C MET A 71 -1.76 -15.02 -12.01
N LEU A 72 -3.08 -14.91 -11.82
CA LEU A 72 -3.88 -15.97 -11.20
C LEU A 72 -3.88 -17.29 -12.00
N ARG A 73 -3.86 -17.22 -13.33
CA ARG A 73 -3.80 -18.41 -14.20
C ARG A 73 -2.44 -19.07 -14.23
N ASP A 74 -1.38 -18.34 -13.89
CA ASP A 74 0.00 -18.83 -13.94
C ASP A 74 0.74 -18.56 -12.61
N PRO A 75 0.51 -19.42 -11.60
CA PRO A 75 1.15 -19.28 -10.30
C PRO A 75 2.68 -19.31 -10.41
N ALA A 76 3.22 -20.16 -11.29
CA ALA A 76 4.66 -20.37 -11.45
C ALA A 76 5.38 -19.12 -11.99
N ARG A 77 4.75 -18.35 -12.88
CA ARG A 77 5.31 -17.12 -13.45
C ARG A 77 4.90 -15.84 -12.72
N THR A 78 4.04 -15.92 -11.71
CA THR A 78 3.55 -14.74 -10.96
C THR A 78 4.68 -13.90 -10.37
N ALA A 79 5.65 -14.52 -9.68
CA ALA A 79 6.78 -13.80 -9.10
C ALA A 79 7.70 -13.21 -10.18
N ALA A 80 7.94 -13.94 -11.27
CA ALA A 80 8.74 -13.46 -12.40
C ALA A 80 8.09 -12.25 -13.09
N ALA A 81 6.76 -12.24 -13.25
CA ALA A 81 6.02 -11.11 -13.80
C ALA A 81 6.11 -9.87 -12.91
N ALA A 82 5.98 -10.05 -11.59
CA ALA A 82 6.19 -8.99 -10.61
C ALA A 82 7.61 -8.41 -10.70
N GLN A 83 8.62 -9.28 -10.76
CA GLN A 83 10.02 -8.86 -10.90
C GLN A 83 10.27 -8.10 -12.21
N ALA A 84 9.73 -8.57 -13.34
CA ALA A 84 9.88 -7.88 -14.63
C ALA A 84 9.28 -6.46 -14.63
N GLY A 85 8.17 -6.25 -13.92
CA GLY A 85 7.60 -4.91 -13.72
C GLY A 85 8.51 -4.00 -12.88
N LEU A 86 9.10 -4.53 -11.81
CA LEU A 86 10.07 -3.79 -10.98
C LEU A 86 11.35 -3.46 -11.76
N ASP A 87 11.88 -4.41 -12.53
CA ASP A 87 13.09 -4.22 -13.35
C ASP A 87 12.86 -3.15 -14.42
N ALA A 88 11.71 -3.20 -15.11
CA ALA A 88 11.32 -2.19 -16.09
C ALA A 88 11.20 -0.80 -15.44
N MET A 89 10.70 -0.74 -14.20
CA MET A 89 10.62 0.51 -13.44
C MET A 89 12.02 1.05 -13.08
N HIS A 90 12.91 0.22 -12.52
CA HIS A 90 14.28 0.62 -12.16
C HIS A 90 15.11 1.05 -13.37
N ALA A 91 14.92 0.38 -14.51
CA ALA A 91 15.61 0.73 -15.75
C ALA A 91 15.11 2.05 -16.36
N ALA A 92 13.83 2.37 -16.19
CA ALA A 92 13.21 3.53 -16.84
C ALA A 92 13.36 4.83 -16.05
N PHE A 93 13.29 4.79 -14.72
CA PHE A 93 13.31 6.01 -13.91
C PHE A 93 14.71 6.62 -13.83
N VAL A 94 14.74 7.95 -13.80
CA VAL A 94 15.96 8.75 -13.68
C VAL A 94 15.94 9.55 -12.40
N PHE A 95 17.12 9.99 -11.96
CA PHE A 95 17.28 10.93 -10.87
C PHE A 95 17.86 12.24 -11.41
N SER A 96 17.13 13.33 -11.25
CA SER A 96 17.49 14.65 -11.77
C SER A 96 18.08 15.53 -10.66
N ARG A 97 19.27 16.05 -10.88
CA ARG A 97 19.95 16.98 -9.96
C ARG A 97 20.74 18.00 -10.77
N ASP A 98 20.64 19.27 -10.38
CA ASP A 98 21.30 20.40 -11.04
C ASP A 98 21.02 20.48 -12.56
N GLY A 99 19.81 20.08 -12.97
CA GLY A 99 19.39 20.04 -14.37
C GLY A 99 19.89 18.84 -15.18
N HIS A 100 20.61 17.90 -14.55
CA HIS A 100 21.13 16.70 -15.19
C HIS A 100 20.40 15.44 -14.73
N ASP A 101 19.92 14.65 -15.69
CA ASP A 101 19.35 13.34 -15.44
C ASP A 101 20.45 12.27 -15.39
N ARG A 102 20.42 11.44 -14.36
CA ARG A 102 21.20 10.21 -14.26
C ARG A 102 20.27 9.01 -14.16
N ALA A 103 20.68 7.86 -14.67
CA ALA A 103 19.95 6.62 -14.40
C ALA A 103 19.83 6.42 -12.88
N LEU A 104 18.64 6.04 -12.39
CA LEU A 104 18.38 5.91 -10.95
C LEU A 104 19.41 4.98 -10.25
N PRO A 105 19.76 3.79 -10.78
CA PRO A 105 20.79 2.94 -10.16
C PRO A 105 22.15 3.64 -10.03
N ALA A 106 22.56 4.44 -11.04
CA ALA A 106 23.82 5.17 -11.01
C ALA A 106 23.80 6.32 -10.00
N ALA A 107 22.64 6.93 -9.75
CA ALA A 107 22.49 7.95 -8.72
C ALA A 107 22.53 7.33 -7.31
N MET A 108 21.84 6.19 -7.11
CA MET A 108 21.84 5.46 -5.83
C MET A 108 23.24 5.03 -5.38
N ALA A 109 24.15 4.73 -6.32
CA ALA A 109 25.53 4.37 -6.03
C ALA A 109 26.44 5.56 -5.64
N GLN A 110 25.99 6.79 -5.83
CA GLN A 110 26.79 8.00 -5.60
C GLN A 110 25.95 9.06 -4.86
N PRO A 111 25.71 8.88 -3.55
CA PRO A 111 25.02 9.88 -2.74
C PRO A 111 25.81 11.20 -2.78
N GLY A 112 25.11 12.31 -2.96
CA GLY A 112 25.73 13.63 -3.12
C GLY A 112 26.16 14.28 -1.81
N ARG A 113 25.57 13.87 -0.68
CA ARG A 113 25.95 14.34 0.66
C ARG A 113 25.67 13.30 1.73
N ALA A 114 26.37 13.38 2.85
CA ALA A 114 26.04 12.61 4.05
C ALA A 114 24.87 13.27 4.80
N LEU A 115 23.98 12.47 5.38
CA LEU A 115 22.93 12.93 6.28
C LEU A 115 23.37 12.70 7.73
N GLY A 116 23.15 13.69 8.59
CA GLY A 116 23.26 13.52 10.04
C GLY A 116 22.05 12.78 10.61
N THR A 117 22.10 12.49 11.91
CA THR A 117 21.04 11.80 12.64
C THR A 117 20.63 12.61 13.85
N VAL A 118 19.32 12.86 13.99
CA VAL A 118 18.71 13.34 15.23
C VAL A 118 18.00 12.16 15.89
N GLU A 119 18.38 11.85 17.13
CA GLU A 119 17.78 10.76 17.89
C GLU A 119 16.94 11.31 19.05
N VAL A 120 15.73 10.77 19.19
CA VAL A 120 14.82 11.03 20.31
C VAL A 120 14.52 9.69 20.98
N ARG A 121 14.85 9.58 22.27
CA ARG A 121 14.62 8.37 23.07
C ARG A 121 13.42 8.58 23.99
N GLY A 122 12.46 7.67 23.89
CA GLY A 122 11.37 7.54 24.84
C GLY A 122 11.83 6.79 26.08
N HIS A 123 11.21 7.09 27.22
CA HIS A 123 11.53 6.49 28.52
C HIS A 123 10.28 5.86 29.18
N ALA A 124 9.17 5.76 28.46
CA ALA A 124 7.98 5.09 28.96
C ALA A 124 8.18 3.56 29.00
N ALA A 125 7.33 2.87 29.76
CA ALA A 125 7.24 1.42 29.70
C ALA A 125 6.47 0.97 28.44
N PRO A 126 6.83 -0.18 27.82
CA PRO A 126 6.07 -0.70 26.68
C PRO A 126 4.61 -0.95 27.02
N THR A 127 3.70 -0.53 26.13
CA THR A 127 2.25 -0.70 26.33
C THR A 127 1.72 -1.97 25.67
N GLY A 128 0.71 -2.60 26.26
CA GLY A 128 -0.03 -3.69 25.60
C GLY A 128 -0.81 -3.23 24.36
N TRP A 129 -1.09 -4.17 23.45
CA TRP A 129 -1.92 -3.89 22.28
C TRP A 129 -3.38 -3.63 22.65
N SER A 130 -3.93 -2.57 22.10
CA SER A 130 -5.34 -2.21 22.24
C SER A 130 -5.83 -1.49 20.99
N VAL A 131 -7.13 -1.55 20.72
CA VAL A 131 -7.73 -1.01 19.50
C VAL A 131 -8.80 0.02 19.87
N PRO A 132 -8.62 1.31 19.54
CA PRO A 132 -9.69 2.28 19.68
C PRO A 132 -10.77 1.96 18.63
N TYR A 133 -12.03 1.84 19.04
CA TYR A 133 -13.15 1.55 18.15
C TYR A 133 -14.46 2.10 18.74
N LEU A 134 -15.17 2.93 17.97
CA LEU A 134 -16.46 3.52 18.35
C LEU A 134 -16.48 4.14 19.76
N GLY A 135 -15.43 4.90 20.10
CA GLY A 135 -15.29 5.59 21.39
C GLY A 135 -14.82 4.69 22.55
N GLN A 136 -14.56 3.41 22.31
CA GLN A 136 -14.04 2.46 23.30
C GLN A 136 -12.58 2.12 23.01
N GLN A 137 -11.84 1.74 24.05
CA GLN A 137 -10.50 1.14 23.92
C GLN A 137 -10.61 -0.38 24.14
N LEU A 138 -10.56 -1.15 23.06
CA LEU A 138 -10.75 -2.60 23.11
C LEU A 138 -9.43 -3.32 23.40
N SER A 139 -9.46 -4.26 24.33
CA SER A 139 -8.36 -5.17 24.66
C SER A 139 -8.90 -6.51 25.19
N GLY A 140 -8.03 -7.51 25.32
CA GLY A 140 -8.38 -8.82 25.89
C GLY A 140 -9.60 -9.45 25.22
N ASP A 141 -10.56 -9.93 26.03
CA ASP A 141 -11.78 -10.58 25.53
C ASP A 141 -12.71 -9.64 24.74
N ALA A 142 -12.74 -8.35 25.07
CA ALA A 142 -13.56 -7.39 24.34
C ALA A 142 -13.07 -7.25 22.89
N LEU A 143 -11.75 -7.18 22.71
CA LEU A 143 -11.14 -7.16 21.38
C LEU A 143 -11.38 -8.47 20.61
N ARG A 144 -11.23 -9.62 21.27
CA ARG A 144 -11.48 -10.92 20.64
C ARG A 144 -12.91 -11.03 20.11
N ARG A 145 -13.91 -10.67 20.93
CA ARG A 145 -15.31 -10.63 20.50
C ARG A 145 -15.54 -9.66 19.33
N GLN A 146 -14.86 -8.51 19.32
CA GLN A 146 -14.98 -7.58 18.22
C GLN A 146 -14.35 -8.10 16.92
N ILE A 147 -13.24 -8.84 17.00
CA ILE A 147 -12.65 -9.52 15.84
C ILE A 147 -13.64 -10.55 15.28
N ASP A 148 -14.30 -11.32 16.15
CA ASP A 148 -15.33 -12.29 15.75
C ASP A 148 -16.56 -11.61 15.11
N ASP A 149 -16.99 -10.46 15.63
CA ASP A 149 -18.06 -9.65 15.02
C ASP A 149 -17.67 -9.18 13.61
N TRP A 150 -16.47 -8.62 13.44
CA TRP A 150 -16.01 -8.17 12.13
C TRP A 150 -15.87 -9.33 11.13
N LEU A 151 -15.45 -10.51 11.58
CA LEU A 151 -15.41 -11.72 10.75
C LEU A 151 -16.82 -12.17 10.37
N ALA A 152 -17.76 -12.22 11.32
CA ALA A 152 -19.14 -12.61 11.08
C ALA A 152 -19.87 -11.65 10.11
N ARG A 153 -19.52 -10.37 10.16
CA ARG A 153 -19.99 -9.32 9.23
C ARG A 153 -19.23 -9.31 7.91
N GLU A 154 -18.25 -10.20 7.74
CA GLU A 154 -17.42 -10.34 6.56
C GLU A 154 -16.65 -9.05 6.18
N LEU A 155 -16.17 -8.32 7.19
CA LEU A 155 -15.36 -7.11 7.01
C LEU A 155 -13.87 -7.43 6.84
N LEU A 156 -13.44 -8.57 7.32
CA LEU A 156 -12.08 -9.10 7.23
C LEU A 156 -12.11 -10.59 6.90
N GLU A 157 -11.04 -11.08 6.27
CA GLU A 157 -10.94 -12.48 5.86
C GLU A 157 -10.50 -13.38 7.02
N PRO A 158 -10.82 -14.69 7.00
CA PRO A 158 -10.50 -15.61 8.10
C PRO A 158 -9.03 -15.61 8.53
N GLY A 159 -8.10 -15.44 7.57
CA GLY A 159 -6.67 -15.35 7.86
C GLY A 159 -6.31 -14.12 8.70
N ALA A 160 -6.94 -12.97 8.43
CA ALA A 160 -6.75 -11.76 9.23
C ALA A 160 -7.30 -11.96 10.65
N ALA A 161 -8.48 -12.59 10.78
CA ALA A 161 -9.08 -12.89 12.08
C ALA A 161 -8.16 -13.77 12.92
N ALA A 162 -7.68 -14.86 12.33
CA ALA A 162 -6.80 -15.82 12.98
C ALA A 162 -5.48 -15.15 13.45
N ALA A 163 -4.89 -14.31 12.61
CA ALA A 163 -3.68 -13.56 12.93
C ALA A 163 -3.88 -12.58 14.10
N LEU A 164 -4.97 -11.81 14.08
CA LEU A 164 -5.31 -10.88 15.16
C LEU A 164 -5.63 -11.62 16.48
N HIS A 165 -6.33 -12.75 16.41
CA HIS A 165 -6.58 -13.61 17.56
C HIS A 165 -5.30 -14.18 18.15
N ARG A 166 -4.37 -14.63 17.29
CA ARG A 166 -3.06 -15.14 17.72
C ARG A 166 -2.25 -14.03 18.40
N ALA A 167 -2.16 -12.86 17.78
CA ALA A 167 -1.49 -11.70 18.38
C ALA A 167 -2.12 -11.30 19.72
N SER A 168 -3.45 -11.35 19.86
CA SER A 168 -4.15 -11.07 21.12
C SER A 168 -3.79 -12.02 22.26
N ARG A 169 -3.44 -13.28 21.94
CA ARG A 169 -3.05 -14.31 22.92
C ARG A 169 -1.57 -14.22 23.33
N GLU A 170 -0.77 -13.48 22.56
CA GLU A 170 0.68 -13.36 22.72
C GLU A 170 1.09 -11.92 23.05
N PRO A 171 0.75 -11.38 24.23
CA PRO A 171 1.03 -9.98 24.57
C PRO A 171 2.52 -9.63 24.52
N GLY A 172 3.40 -10.60 24.77
CA GLY A 172 4.86 -10.41 24.69
C GLY A 172 5.38 -10.15 23.28
N TRP A 173 4.62 -10.46 22.22
CA TRP A 173 5.03 -10.19 20.84
C TRP A 173 5.18 -8.70 20.52
N PHE A 174 4.42 -7.87 21.23
CA PHE A 174 4.40 -6.42 21.09
C PHE A 174 5.55 -5.73 21.82
N ASP A 175 6.41 -6.44 22.55
CA ASP A 175 7.71 -5.90 22.91
C ASP A 175 8.61 -5.94 21.66
N LEU A 176 8.90 -4.76 21.10
CA LEU A 176 9.68 -4.60 19.87
C LEU A 176 11.08 -4.05 20.13
N ARG A 177 11.58 -4.09 21.36
CA ARG A 177 12.94 -3.62 21.69
C ARG A 177 14.04 -4.41 20.99
N ASP A 178 13.72 -5.58 20.47
CA ASP A 178 14.59 -6.42 19.62
C ASP A 178 14.52 -6.05 18.13
N ARG A 179 13.74 -5.03 17.73
CA ARG A 179 13.49 -4.68 16.32
C ARG A 179 13.99 -3.30 15.94
N SER A 180 14.61 -3.25 14.76
CA SER A 180 14.94 -2.01 14.05
C SER A 180 14.12 -1.89 12.77
N ILE A 181 13.57 -0.70 12.53
CA ILE A 181 12.58 -0.47 11.46
C ILE A 181 12.91 0.81 10.71
N ALA A 182 13.05 0.74 9.39
CA ALA A 182 13.01 1.93 8.53
C ALA A 182 11.55 2.22 8.16
N LEU A 183 10.99 3.34 8.64
CA LEU A 183 9.63 3.75 8.36
C LEU A 183 9.61 4.88 7.32
N LEU A 184 9.29 4.53 6.07
CA LEU A 184 9.19 5.46 4.95
C LEU A 184 7.78 6.07 4.93
N GLY A 185 7.67 7.37 5.17
CA GLY A 185 6.39 8.04 5.41
C GLY A 185 5.98 8.00 6.89
N ALA A 186 6.92 8.29 7.79
CA ALA A 186 6.71 8.20 9.25
C ALA A 186 5.62 9.12 9.81
N GLY A 187 5.31 10.22 9.11
CA GLY A 187 4.23 11.14 9.42
C GLY A 187 2.86 10.69 8.90
N ALA A 188 2.76 9.57 8.19
CA ALA A 188 1.50 9.09 7.62
C ALA A 188 0.42 8.93 8.70
N GLU A 189 -0.80 9.39 8.39
CA GLU A 189 -1.94 9.36 9.31
C GLU A 189 -2.31 7.93 9.72
N ALA A 190 -2.29 7.01 8.77
CA ALA A 190 -2.52 5.58 8.98
C ALA A 190 -1.24 4.79 9.37
N GLY A 191 -0.11 5.47 9.57
CA GLY A 191 1.18 4.83 9.83
C GLY A 191 1.38 4.37 11.28
N PRO A 192 2.14 3.28 11.53
CA PRO A 192 2.22 2.62 12.84
C PRO A 192 3.16 3.29 13.84
N LEU A 193 3.72 4.48 13.55
CA LEU A 193 4.78 5.09 14.36
C LEU A 193 4.42 5.17 15.85
N ARG A 194 3.18 5.53 16.19
CA ARG A 194 2.72 5.61 17.58
C ARG A 194 2.89 4.28 18.31
N TRP A 195 2.57 3.16 17.65
CA TRP A 195 2.66 1.83 18.22
C TRP A 195 4.11 1.35 18.24
N LEU A 196 4.85 1.55 17.15
CA LEU A 196 6.27 1.17 17.11
C LEU A 196 7.06 1.85 18.24
N ALA A 197 6.83 3.15 18.46
CA ALA A 197 7.44 3.89 19.55
C ALA A 197 6.96 3.38 20.92
N ALA A 198 5.64 3.20 21.11
CA ALA A 198 5.07 2.69 22.36
C ALA A 198 5.48 1.24 22.70
N TRP A 199 5.83 0.45 21.69
CA TRP A 199 6.27 -0.95 21.80
C TRP A 199 7.79 -1.09 21.93
N GLY A 200 8.54 0.00 21.88
CA GLY A 200 9.97 -0.01 22.17
C GLY A 200 10.88 -0.20 20.97
N ALA A 201 10.35 -0.16 19.74
CA ALA A 201 11.15 -0.34 18.54
C ALA A 201 12.19 0.79 18.35
N ARG A 202 13.29 0.46 17.67
CA ARG A 202 14.22 1.46 17.12
C ARG A 202 13.78 1.82 15.70
N VAL A 203 13.32 3.04 15.48
CA VAL A 203 12.68 3.46 14.23
C VAL A 203 13.49 4.54 13.51
N ALA A 204 13.95 4.27 12.29
CA ALA A 204 14.36 5.33 11.36
C ALA A 204 13.10 5.98 10.75
N ALA A 205 12.72 7.15 11.24
CA ALA A 205 11.58 7.91 10.78
C ALA A 205 11.96 8.80 9.58
N ILE A 206 11.56 8.39 8.38
CA ILE A 206 11.82 9.13 7.14
C ILE A 206 10.52 9.80 6.68
N ASP A 207 10.54 11.12 6.63
CA ASP A 207 9.48 11.94 6.06
C ASP A 207 10.05 13.31 5.65
N LEU A 208 9.23 14.10 4.95
CA LEU A 208 9.56 15.43 4.46
C LEU A 208 10.06 16.34 5.58
N PRO A 209 11.09 17.17 5.36
CA PRO A 209 11.66 18.07 6.36
C PRO A 209 10.72 19.24 6.66
N ARG A 210 9.62 18.96 7.37
CA ARG A 210 8.56 19.90 7.73
C ARG A 210 8.34 19.90 9.23
N GLU A 211 8.33 21.08 9.82
CA GLU A 211 8.16 21.27 11.26
C GLU A 211 6.91 20.59 11.83
N PRO A 212 5.69 20.68 11.23
CA PRO A 212 4.52 20.02 11.81
C PRO A 212 4.64 18.49 11.87
N ILE A 213 5.28 17.89 10.86
CA ILE A 213 5.49 16.43 10.79
C ILE A 213 6.44 16.01 11.90
N PHE A 214 7.60 16.66 12.01
CA PHE A 214 8.63 16.26 12.98
C PHE A 214 8.32 16.69 14.41
N THR A 215 7.47 17.69 14.62
CA THR A 215 6.89 17.99 15.94
C THR A 215 6.03 16.82 16.42
N ARG A 216 5.15 16.28 15.56
CA ARG A 216 4.34 15.10 15.88
C ARG A 216 5.21 13.85 16.10
N ILE A 217 6.17 13.60 15.21
CA ILE A 217 7.10 12.45 15.34
C ILE A 217 7.86 12.52 16.66
N ARG A 218 8.41 13.69 17.02
CA ARG A 218 9.12 13.90 18.29
C ARG A 218 8.22 13.63 19.49
N SER A 219 7.00 14.20 19.48
CA SER A 219 6.02 14.00 20.54
C SER A 219 5.69 12.51 20.76
N LEU A 220 5.49 11.75 19.68
CA LEU A 220 5.28 10.30 19.76
C LEU A 220 6.51 9.54 20.25
N ALA A 221 7.72 9.97 19.87
CA ALA A 221 8.96 9.36 20.30
C ALA A 221 9.22 9.56 21.80
N GLU A 222 9.00 10.77 22.31
CA GLU A 222 9.18 11.12 23.74
C GLU A 222 8.21 10.34 24.64
N GLN A 223 6.98 10.11 24.17
CA GLN A 223 5.95 9.33 24.87
C GLN A 223 6.16 7.81 24.76
N GLY A 224 7.04 7.36 23.86
CA GLY A 224 7.28 5.95 23.59
C GLY A 224 8.23 5.28 24.59
N ALA A 225 8.46 4.00 24.36
CA ALA A 225 9.44 3.17 25.06
C ALA A 225 10.70 2.89 24.20
N GLY A 226 10.72 3.38 22.96
CA GLY A 226 11.74 3.09 21.96
C GLY A 226 12.65 4.28 21.63
N ALA A 227 13.33 4.19 20.49
CA ALA A 227 14.15 5.28 19.97
C ALA A 227 13.76 5.61 18.53
N VAL A 228 13.55 6.90 18.25
CA VAL A 228 13.23 7.38 16.91
C VAL A 228 14.40 8.20 16.38
N LEU A 229 14.92 7.80 15.22
CA LEU A 229 16.04 8.39 14.51
C LEU A 229 15.51 9.09 13.27
N ALA A 230 15.84 10.35 13.10
CA ALA A 230 15.46 11.16 11.95
C ALA A 230 16.71 11.57 11.15
N PRO A 231 16.70 11.46 9.82
CA PRO A 231 17.78 12.01 9.01
C PRO A 231 17.76 13.54 9.08
N GLN A 232 18.93 14.16 8.97
CA GLN A 232 19.05 15.62 8.94
C GLN A 232 20.09 16.04 7.91
N ALA A 233 19.71 16.92 6.99
CA ALA A 233 20.66 17.50 6.05
C ALA A 233 21.69 18.38 6.78
N PRO A 234 22.97 18.39 6.34
CA PRO A 234 23.99 19.26 6.93
C PRO A 234 23.57 20.74 6.93
N GLY A 235 23.71 21.40 8.09
CA GLY A 235 23.33 22.80 8.25
C GLY A 235 21.82 23.06 8.36
N SER A 236 20.96 22.03 8.24
CA SER A 236 19.51 22.18 8.44
C SER A 236 19.16 22.12 9.93
N ALA A 237 18.39 23.11 10.42
CA ALA A 237 17.80 23.04 11.75
C ALA A 237 16.64 22.04 11.84
N GLN A 238 16.00 21.73 10.71
CA GLN A 238 14.81 20.89 10.62
C GLN A 238 15.20 19.45 10.27
N PRO A 239 14.87 18.45 11.11
CA PRO A 239 14.99 17.04 10.75
C PRO A 239 14.03 16.68 9.60
N GLY A 240 14.41 15.66 8.84
CA GLY A 240 13.70 15.11 7.70
C GLY A 240 14.52 15.08 6.42
N ALA A 241 14.04 14.30 5.46
CA ALA A 241 14.61 14.16 4.14
C ALA A 241 13.50 13.76 3.16
N ASP A 242 13.52 14.33 1.95
CA ASP A 242 12.51 14.05 0.94
C ASP A 242 12.86 12.78 0.17
N LEU A 243 11.97 11.79 0.20
CA LEU A 243 12.12 10.53 -0.54
C LEU A 243 12.39 10.73 -2.02
N LEU A 244 11.98 11.84 -2.64
CA LEU A 244 12.22 12.12 -4.05
C LEU A 244 13.60 12.71 -4.32
N THR A 245 14.05 13.67 -3.51
CA THR A 245 15.27 14.45 -3.79
C THR A 245 16.49 13.96 -3.03
N ASP A 246 16.27 13.15 -1.99
CA ASP A 246 17.32 12.65 -1.09
C ASP A 246 17.38 11.10 -1.07
N THR A 247 16.78 10.40 -2.05
CA THR A 247 16.75 8.91 -2.07
C THR A 247 18.14 8.27 -1.99
N PRO A 248 19.15 8.71 -2.78
CA PRO A 248 20.49 8.15 -2.68
C PRO A 248 21.11 8.36 -1.29
N GLU A 249 20.93 9.55 -0.73
CA GLU A 249 21.45 9.92 0.58
C GLU A 249 20.76 9.13 1.71
N LEU A 250 19.45 8.93 1.61
CA LEU A 250 18.67 8.10 2.53
C LEU A 250 19.12 6.64 2.51
N ALA A 251 19.44 6.08 1.34
CA ALA A 251 19.95 4.72 1.22
C ALA A 251 21.28 4.56 1.95
N ALA A 252 22.20 5.51 1.74
CA ALA A 252 23.50 5.54 2.41
C ALA A 252 23.34 5.68 3.93
N TRP A 253 22.49 6.62 4.37
CA TRP A 253 22.22 6.86 5.79
C TRP A 253 21.60 5.64 6.50
N LEU A 254 20.62 4.97 5.88
CA LEU A 254 20.03 3.75 6.45
C LEU A 254 21.07 2.64 6.64
N CYS A 255 21.94 2.43 5.63
CA CYS A 255 23.00 1.42 5.70
C CYS A 255 24.08 1.76 6.75
N GLU A 256 24.28 3.04 7.05
CA GLU A 256 25.21 3.51 8.09
C GLU A 256 24.62 3.32 9.49
N VAL A 257 23.41 3.88 9.73
CA VAL A 257 22.75 3.86 11.04
C VAL A 257 22.37 2.45 11.49
N PHE A 258 22.08 1.57 10.54
CA PHE A 258 21.76 0.18 10.80
C PHE A 258 22.77 -0.72 10.10
N ALA A 259 24.07 -0.52 10.31
CA ALA A 259 25.07 -1.47 9.80
C ALA A 259 24.70 -2.91 10.22
N PRO A 260 24.97 -3.97 9.41
CA PRO A 260 24.55 -5.34 9.72
C PRO A 260 24.97 -5.89 11.10
N SER A 261 26.04 -5.35 11.68
CA SER A 261 26.47 -5.64 13.05
C SER A 261 25.47 -5.19 14.14
N SER A 262 24.51 -4.34 13.79
CA SER A 262 23.53 -3.72 14.70
C SER A 262 22.21 -4.50 14.80
N GLY A 263 22.07 -5.60 14.05
CA GLY A 263 20.87 -6.46 14.05
C GLY A 263 20.09 -6.46 12.73
N GLU A 264 18.88 -7.04 12.78
CA GLU A 264 17.97 -7.08 11.63
C GLU A 264 17.28 -5.73 11.43
N LEU A 265 17.17 -5.29 10.18
CA LEU A 265 16.43 -4.11 9.77
C LEU A 265 15.25 -4.54 8.89
N ASP A 266 14.03 -4.16 9.26
CA ASP A 266 12.85 -4.32 8.43
C ASP A 266 12.42 -2.97 7.85
N VAL A 267 11.83 -2.95 6.65
CA VAL A 267 11.38 -1.71 5.99
C VAL A 267 9.86 -1.65 5.91
N LEU A 268 9.26 -0.61 6.49
CA LEU A 268 7.84 -0.28 6.34
C LEU A 268 7.68 0.88 5.35
N ALA A 269 7.09 0.61 4.18
CA ALA A 269 6.98 1.54 3.08
C ALA A 269 5.55 2.09 2.91
N LEU A 270 5.26 3.20 3.57
CA LEU A 270 3.91 3.75 3.74
C LEU A 270 3.71 5.15 3.15
N ALA A 271 4.76 5.74 2.57
CA ALA A 271 4.71 7.10 2.05
C ALA A 271 3.70 7.23 0.90
N TYR A 272 2.98 8.36 0.93
CA TYR A 272 1.92 8.68 -0.01
C TYR A 272 2.09 10.10 -0.55
N ALA A 273 1.72 10.29 -1.81
CA ALA A 273 1.60 11.61 -2.43
C ALA A 273 0.42 11.62 -3.41
N ASP A 274 -0.01 12.81 -3.84
CA ASP A 274 -1.07 12.94 -4.82
C ASP A 274 -0.54 12.83 -6.27
N GLY A 275 -1.34 12.23 -7.15
CA GLY A 275 -1.12 12.25 -8.60
C GLY A 275 0.15 11.52 -9.05
N GLU A 276 0.87 12.11 -10.01
CA GLU A 276 2.11 11.53 -10.57
C GLU A 276 3.22 11.34 -9.53
N ARG A 277 3.25 12.23 -8.52
CA ARG A 277 4.21 12.17 -7.42
C ARG A 277 4.10 10.88 -6.63
N HIS A 278 2.91 10.28 -6.53
CA HIS A 278 2.75 9.02 -5.81
C HIS A 278 3.57 7.89 -6.42
N ALA A 279 3.55 7.78 -7.75
CA ALA A 279 4.33 6.78 -8.48
C ALA A 279 5.83 6.99 -8.25
N ARG A 280 6.30 8.23 -8.29
CA ARG A 280 7.71 8.57 -8.01
C ARG A 280 8.12 8.26 -6.57
N VAL A 281 7.24 8.51 -5.60
CA VAL A 281 7.48 8.14 -4.19
C VAL A 281 7.49 6.62 -4.03
N ALA A 282 6.64 5.87 -4.73
CA ALA A 282 6.68 4.41 -4.73
C ALA A 282 7.99 3.86 -5.31
N VAL A 283 8.50 4.48 -6.38
CA VAL A 283 9.83 4.18 -6.95
C VAL A 283 10.94 4.45 -5.93
N ALA A 284 10.89 5.59 -5.22
CA ALA A 284 11.85 5.90 -4.16
C ALA A 284 11.86 4.83 -3.06
N MET A 285 10.67 4.46 -2.56
CA MET A 285 10.54 3.43 -1.54
C MET A 285 11.09 2.08 -2.03
N ASP A 286 10.79 1.70 -3.27
CA ASP A 286 11.29 0.45 -3.85
C ASP A 286 12.82 0.45 -4.00
N ALA A 287 13.41 1.56 -4.44
CA ALA A 287 14.86 1.72 -4.52
C ALA A 287 15.54 1.64 -3.14
N LEU A 288 14.94 2.23 -2.10
CA LEU A 288 15.42 2.10 -0.73
C LEU A 288 15.32 0.67 -0.22
N ILE A 289 14.20 -0.02 -0.47
CA ILE A 289 14.02 -1.43 -0.11
C ILE A 289 15.10 -2.29 -0.79
N ALA A 290 15.33 -2.09 -2.09
CA ALA A 290 16.33 -2.84 -2.83
C ALA A 290 17.75 -2.60 -2.28
N ALA A 291 18.10 -1.35 -1.95
CA ALA A 291 19.39 -1.02 -1.34
C ALA A 291 19.55 -1.65 0.05
N VAL A 292 18.52 -1.58 0.89
CA VAL A 292 18.52 -2.21 2.22
C VAL A 292 18.65 -3.73 2.10
N GLN A 293 17.87 -4.39 1.24
CA GLN A 293 17.92 -5.85 1.07
C GLN A 293 19.26 -6.34 0.50
N ALA A 294 19.94 -5.52 -0.31
CA ALA A 294 21.28 -5.83 -0.79
C ALA A 294 22.32 -5.86 0.36
N ARG A 295 22.14 -5.01 1.38
CA ARG A 295 23.05 -4.92 2.55
C ARG A 295 22.61 -5.80 3.73
N HIS A 296 21.30 -6.05 3.85
CA HIS A 296 20.64 -6.84 4.86
C HIS A 296 19.81 -7.95 4.19
N PRO A 297 20.43 -9.10 3.86
CA PRO A 297 19.75 -10.15 3.09
C PRO A 297 18.49 -10.73 3.76
N ARG A 298 18.36 -10.56 5.09
CA ARG A 298 17.21 -10.97 5.89
C ARG A 298 16.15 -9.88 6.09
N ALA A 299 16.38 -8.67 5.58
CA ALA A 299 15.45 -7.56 5.74
C ALA A 299 14.08 -7.91 5.15
N GLY A 300 13.07 -7.92 6.02
CA GLY A 300 11.68 -8.03 5.62
C GLY A 300 11.13 -6.69 5.14
N VAL A 301 9.99 -6.75 4.46
CA VAL A 301 9.28 -5.56 3.98
C VAL A 301 7.84 -5.58 4.45
N GLY A 302 7.29 -4.40 4.71
CA GLY A 302 5.88 -4.24 5.01
C GLY A 302 5.23 -3.07 4.29
N PHE A 303 3.97 -3.26 3.92
CA PHE A 303 3.15 -2.32 3.19
C PHE A 303 1.71 -2.31 3.74
N LEU A 304 1.02 -1.19 3.55
CA LEU A 304 -0.44 -1.14 3.63
C LEU A 304 -1.00 -1.21 2.21
N ALA A 305 -1.57 -2.36 1.87
CA ALA A 305 -2.28 -2.53 0.60
C ALA A 305 -3.62 -1.79 0.64
N THR A 306 -4.03 -1.29 -0.52
CA THR A 306 -5.32 -0.60 -0.67
C THR A 306 -6.43 -1.62 -0.90
N PRO A 307 -7.64 -1.44 -0.35
CA PRO A 307 -8.77 -2.31 -0.67
C PRO A 307 -9.31 -2.02 -2.07
N THR A 308 -8.99 -0.84 -2.63
CA THR A 308 -9.47 -0.33 -3.92
C THR A 308 -8.58 -0.68 -5.12
N ASP A 309 -8.20 -1.95 -5.24
CA ASP A 309 -7.46 -2.50 -6.39
C ASP A 309 -8.18 -3.77 -6.88
N SER A 310 -7.65 -4.38 -7.94
CA SER A 310 -8.09 -5.69 -8.44
C SER A 310 -7.31 -6.81 -7.74
N PHE A 311 -8.03 -7.71 -7.06
CA PHE A 311 -7.45 -8.81 -6.27
C PHE A 311 -8.03 -10.16 -6.68
N ALA A 312 -7.15 -11.17 -6.76
CA ALA A 312 -7.57 -12.56 -6.78
C ALA A 312 -8.10 -12.97 -5.41
N VAL A 313 -9.32 -13.48 -5.39
CA VAL A 313 -10.03 -13.86 -4.17
C VAL A 313 -10.46 -15.33 -4.21
N PRO A 314 -10.47 -15.99 -3.05
CA PRO A 314 -10.78 -17.41 -2.97
C PRO A 314 -12.29 -17.68 -3.20
N PRO A 315 -12.69 -18.94 -3.43
CA PRO A 315 -14.06 -19.32 -3.80
C PRO A 315 -15.14 -18.82 -2.83
N GLU A 316 -14.86 -18.78 -1.53
CA GLU A 316 -15.77 -18.34 -0.48
C GLU A 316 -16.13 -16.85 -0.59
N VAL A 317 -15.17 -15.99 -0.93
CA VAL A 317 -15.40 -14.56 -1.17
C VAL A 317 -16.30 -14.39 -2.40
N ALA A 318 -15.98 -15.13 -3.46
CA ALA A 318 -16.73 -15.10 -4.71
C ALA A 318 -18.17 -15.61 -4.52
N ALA A 319 -18.36 -16.67 -3.75
CA ALA A 319 -19.67 -17.22 -3.42
C ALA A 319 -20.53 -16.23 -2.61
N ALA A 320 -19.96 -15.58 -1.59
CA ALA A 320 -20.65 -14.57 -0.80
C ALA A 320 -21.12 -13.38 -1.66
N GLY A 321 -20.24 -12.85 -2.51
CA GLY A 321 -20.60 -11.76 -3.42
C GLY A 321 -21.67 -12.15 -4.45
N ARG A 322 -21.58 -13.36 -5.03
CA ARG A 322 -22.61 -13.88 -5.95
C ARG A 322 -23.96 -14.11 -5.28
N ALA A 323 -23.97 -14.62 -4.05
CA ALA A 323 -25.20 -14.78 -3.26
C ALA A 323 -25.87 -13.42 -2.98
N ARG A 324 -25.09 -12.42 -2.59
CA ARG A 324 -25.56 -11.03 -2.40
C ARG A 324 -26.07 -10.42 -3.71
N TRP A 325 -25.41 -10.72 -4.84
CA TRP A 325 -25.89 -10.31 -6.15
C TRP A 325 -27.25 -10.94 -6.46
N ALA A 326 -27.44 -12.24 -6.22
CA ALA A 326 -28.74 -12.88 -6.41
C ALA A 326 -29.84 -12.28 -5.51
N ALA A 327 -29.51 -11.98 -4.25
CA ALA A 327 -30.40 -11.39 -3.25
C ALA A 327 -30.62 -9.87 -3.39
N ARG A 328 -30.04 -9.22 -4.42
CA ARG A 328 -30.11 -7.77 -4.59
C ARG A 328 -31.53 -7.21 -4.67
N SER A 329 -31.71 -6.01 -4.12
CA SER A 329 -32.99 -5.31 -4.06
C SER A 329 -33.60 -5.04 -5.44
N ALA A 330 -34.93 -4.93 -5.50
CA ALA A 330 -35.66 -4.60 -6.73
C ALA A 330 -35.21 -3.25 -7.33
N GLY A 331 -34.92 -2.26 -6.47
CA GLY A 331 -34.39 -0.96 -6.89
C GLY A 331 -33.04 -1.06 -7.59
N ALA A 332 -32.11 -1.89 -7.05
CA ALA A 332 -30.83 -2.13 -7.70
C ALA A 332 -30.99 -2.85 -9.05
N ARG A 333 -31.91 -3.82 -9.15
CA ARG A 333 -32.25 -4.49 -10.43
C ARG A 333 -32.76 -3.49 -11.46
N LEU A 334 -33.71 -2.64 -11.08
CA LEU A 334 -34.28 -1.63 -11.96
C LEU A 334 -33.22 -0.61 -12.42
N ALA A 335 -32.42 -0.09 -11.49
CA ALA A 335 -31.34 0.84 -11.82
C ALA A 335 -30.29 0.21 -12.75
N HIS A 336 -29.94 -1.06 -12.54
CA HIS A 336 -29.06 -1.81 -13.44
C HIS A 336 -29.65 -1.90 -14.86
N THR A 337 -30.92 -2.27 -14.99
CA THR A 337 -31.59 -2.35 -16.30
C THR A 337 -31.70 -0.98 -16.99
N LEU A 338 -32.19 0.05 -16.30
CA LEU A 338 -32.40 1.39 -16.87
C LEU A 338 -31.08 2.08 -17.27
N SER A 339 -29.98 1.74 -16.61
CA SER A 339 -28.66 2.26 -16.94
C SER A 339 -27.91 1.44 -18.01
N ALA A 340 -28.58 0.45 -18.63
CA ALA A 340 -27.97 -0.50 -19.55
C ALA A 340 -26.74 -1.21 -18.94
N GLY A 341 -26.84 -1.59 -17.68
CA GLY A 341 -25.82 -2.32 -16.93
C GLY A 341 -24.71 -1.46 -16.32
N ARG A 342 -24.75 -0.13 -16.48
CA ARG A 342 -23.71 0.78 -15.97
C ARG A 342 -23.78 1.00 -14.46
N ALA A 343 -24.98 1.12 -13.90
CA ALA A 343 -25.21 1.19 -12.47
C ALA A 343 -25.32 -0.23 -11.90
N PHE A 344 -24.78 -0.44 -10.69
CA PHE A 344 -24.80 -1.74 -10.02
C PHE A 344 -24.31 -2.89 -10.93
N ALA A 345 -23.19 -2.68 -11.62
CA ALA A 345 -22.57 -3.72 -12.44
C ALA A 345 -22.06 -4.85 -11.52
N PRO A 346 -22.21 -6.14 -11.87
CA PRO A 346 -21.82 -7.26 -11.00
C PRO A 346 -20.30 -7.33 -10.76
N ASN A 347 -19.86 -7.61 -9.52
CA ASN A 347 -18.43 -7.56 -9.14
C ASN A 347 -17.64 -8.87 -9.39
N LEU A 348 -18.26 -10.04 -9.28
CA LEU A 348 -17.56 -11.35 -9.22
C LEU A 348 -18.09 -12.29 -10.30
N THR A 349 -17.96 -11.86 -11.56
CA THR A 349 -18.56 -12.55 -12.72
C THR A 349 -17.70 -13.69 -13.26
N GLU A 350 -16.40 -13.66 -13.03
CA GLU A 350 -15.47 -14.65 -13.55
C GLU A 350 -15.18 -15.77 -12.55
N SER A 351 -14.83 -16.93 -13.09
CA SER A 351 -14.35 -18.08 -12.34
C SER A 351 -13.12 -18.62 -13.05
N ILE A 352 -11.99 -18.67 -12.35
CA ILE A 352 -10.71 -19.16 -12.86
C ILE A 352 -10.35 -20.38 -12.01
N ASP A 353 -10.29 -21.55 -12.63
CA ASP A 353 -9.87 -22.77 -11.95
C ASP A 353 -8.35 -22.72 -11.71
N VAL A 354 -7.95 -22.82 -10.45
CA VAL A 354 -6.56 -22.90 -10.03
C VAL A 354 -6.45 -24.08 -9.09
N ALA A 355 -5.79 -25.15 -9.55
CA ALA A 355 -5.61 -26.39 -8.79
C ALA A 355 -6.95 -26.96 -8.24
N GLY A 356 -8.02 -26.92 -9.04
CA GLY A 356 -9.34 -27.44 -8.66
C GLY A 356 -10.15 -26.53 -7.73
N GLN A 357 -9.67 -25.30 -7.46
CA GLN A 357 -10.41 -24.28 -6.76
C GLN A 357 -10.89 -23.19 -7.73
N ALA A 358 -12.16 -22.82 -7.62
CA ALA A 358 -12.78 -21.79 -8.45
C ALA A 358 -12.52 -20.38 -7.88
N TRP A 359 -11.34 -19.83 -8.17
CA TRP A 359 -10.97 -18.47 -7.79
C TRP A 359 -11.74 -17.44 -8.63
N SER A 360 -11.82 -16.21 -8.14
CA SER A 360 -12.39 -15.07 -8.87
C SER A 360 -11.52 -13.83 -8.69
N ILE A 361 -11.87 -12.75 -9.37
CA ILE A 361 -11.27 -11.44 -9.16
C ILE A 361 -12.34 -10.48 -8.72
N THR A 362 -12.10 -9.82 -7.59
CA THR A 362 -12.89 -8.65 -7.17
C THR A 362 -12.22 -7.41 -7.76
N ASP A 363 -12.97 -6.62 -8.54
CA ASP A 363 -12.47 -5.36 -9.08
C ASP A 363 -13.01 -4.19 -8.25
N CYS A 364 -12.20 -3.77 -7.28
CA CYS A 364 -12.50 -2.64 -6.44
C CYS A 364 -11.79 -1.36 -6.91
N SER A 365 -11.28 -1.34 -8.15
CA SER A 365 -10.55 -0.20 -8.71
C SER A 365 -11.42 1.06 -8.79
N VAL A 366 -10.88 2.18 -8.30
CA VAL A 366 -11.54 3.49 -8.38
C VAL A 366 -10.84 4.34 -9.44
N LEU A 367 -11.45 4.47 -10.62
CA LEU A 367 -10.87 5.20 -11.76
C LEU A 367 -10.46 6.65 -11.42
N GLN A 368 -11.17 7.27 -10.47
CA GLN A 368 -10.90 8.63 -9.99
C GLN A 368 -9.54 8.77 -9.29
N GLN A 369 -8.98 7.69 -8.74
CA GLN A 369 -7.62 7.68 -8.17
C GLN A 369 -6.55 7.76 -9.27
N GLY A 370 -6.89 7.29 -10.48
CA GLY A 370 -6.07 7.41 -11.68
C GLY A 370 -4.94 6.37 -11.80
N PRO A 371 -4.32 6.29 -12.98
CA PRO A 371 -3.34 5.25 -13.31
C PRO A 371 -2.04 5.33 -12.48
N ASN A 372 -1.64 6.53 -12.04
CA ASN A 372 -0.42 6.70 -11.23
C ASN A 372 -0.58 6.16 -9.80
N TYR A 373 -1.78 6.26 -9.23
CA TYR A 373 -2.11 5.62 -7.96
C TYR A 373 -2.05 4.09 -8.11
N ALA A 374 -2.66 3.57 -9.17
CA ALA A 374 -2.65 2.13 -9.44
C ALA A 374 -1.23 1.59 -9.69
N LEU A 375 -0.38 2.34 -10.40
CA LEU A 375 1.04 2.02 -10.55
C LEU A 375 1.75 1.97 -9.19
N ALA A 376 1.60 3.01 -8.38
CA ALA A 376 2.22 3.07 -7.05
C ALA A 376 1.85 1.87 -6.18
N LYS A 377 0.56 1.51 -6.13
CA LYS A 377 0.06 0.36 -5.37
C LYS A 377 0.51 -0.98 -5.95
N ARG A 378 0.55 -1.11 -7.27
CA ARG A 378 1.01 -2.35 -7.89
C ARG A 378 2.51 -2.59 -7.72
N LEU A 379 3.32 -1.53 -7.69
CA LEU A 379 4.75 -1.64 -7.32
C LEU A 379 4.91 -2.20 -5.89
N GLN A 380 4.09 -1.78 -4.93
CA GLN A 380 4.10 -2.32 -3.57
C GLN A 380 3.74 -3.82 -3.56
N HIS A 381 2.70 -4.21 -4.29
CA HIS A 381 2.30 -5.62 -4.42
C HIS A 381 3.41 -6.46 -5.07
N TRP A 382 4.03 -5.97 -6.14
CA TRP A 382 5.09 -6.69 -6.83
C TRP A 382 6.34 -6.82 -5.98
N ARG A 383 6.74 -5.78 -5.23
CA ARG A 383 7.86 -5.89 -4.29
C ARG A 383 7.59 -6.90 -3.19
N ALA A 384 6.36 -6.95 -2.67
CA ALA A 384 5.96 -7.98 -1.72
C ALA A 384 6.08 -9.38 -2.31
N LEU A 385 5.53 -9.63 -3.51
CA LEU A 385 5.63 -10.93 -4.19
C LEU A 385 7.08 -11.33 -4.49
N ALA A 386 7.89 -10.40 -5.00
CA ALA A 386 9.31 -10.66 -5.28
C ALA A 386 10.12 -10.93 -4.01
N THR A 387 9.81 -10.23 -2.90
CA THR A 387 10.46 -10.45 -1.61
C THR A 387 10.10 -11.81 -1.01
N ALA A 388 8.82 -12.20 -1.07
CA ALA A 388 8.37 -13.51 -0.62
C ALA A 388 8.98 -14.65 -1.47
N ALA A 389 9.01 -14.48 -2.80
CA ALA A 389 9.65 -15.45 -3.69
C ALA A 389 11.16 -15.61 -3.45
N ALA A 390 11.82 -14.57 -2.93
CA ALA A 390 13.21 -14.62 -2.48
C ALA A 390 13.39 -15.23 -1.07
N GLY A 391 12.33 -15.76 -0.46
CA GLY A 391 12.38 -16.39 0.87
C GLY A 391 12.57 -15.40 2.02
N ARG A 392 12.19 -14.14 1.83
CA ARG A 392 12.27 -13.09 2.88
C ARG A 392 10.90 -12.79 3.46
N ALA A 393 10.88 -12.27 4.69
CA ALA A 393 9.64 -11.94 5.40
C ALA A 393 8.88 -10.80 4.70
N VAL A 394 7.56 -10.93 4.63
CA VAL A 394 6.68 -9.93 4.01
C VAL A 394 5.44 -9.74 4.89
N SER A 395 5.08 -8.48 5.12
CA SER A 395 3.82 -8.10 5.75
C SER A 395 3.07 -7.16 4.82
N ILE A 396 2.18 -7.69 4.00
CA ILE A 396 1.33 -6.88 3.12
C ILE A 396 -0.13 -7.15 3.43
N ASN A 397 -0.72 -6.26 4.22
CA ASN A 397 -2.08 -6.40 4.68
C ASN A 397 -2.96 -5.34 4.02
N VAL A 398 -4.12 -5.77 3.52
CA VAL A 398 -5.12 -4.84 2.98
C VAL A 398 -5.75 -4.12 4.16
N ALA A 399 -5.54 -2.81 4.20
CA ALA A 399 -6.14 -1.95 5.21
C ALA A 399 -7.58 -1.60 4.79
N PRO A 400 -8.50 -1.43 5.74
CA PRO A 400 -9.86 -1.04 5.41
C PRO A 400 -9.91 0.39 4.89
N SER A 401 -11.00 0.74 4.20
CA SER A 401 -11.28 2.13 3.86
C SER A 401 -11.27 2.97 5.15
N THR A 402 -10.45 4.01 5.17
CA THR A 402 -10.15 4.79 6.38
C THR A 402 -10.46 6.27 6.12
N ASN A 403 -11.08 6.95 7.10
CA ASN A 403 -11.42 8.38 7.05
C ASN A 403 -10.19 9.30 7.20
N THR A 404 -9.17 9.14 6.36
CA THR A 404 -7.99 10.00 6.37
C THR A 404 -8.26 11.34 5.68
N TRP A 405 -7.50 12.37 6.03
CA TRP A 405 -7.58 13.69 5.39
C TRP A 405 -7.39 13.61 3.86
N SER A 406 -6.50 12.71 3.40
CA SER A 406 -6.23 12.48 1.98
C SER A 406 -7.44 11.99 1.19
N VAL A 407 -8.42 11.36 1.84
CA VAL A 407 -9.66 10.89 1.21
C VAL A 407 -10.77 11.92 1.38
N VAL A 408 -10.98 12.44 2.59
CA VAL A 408 -12.10 13.35 2.87
C VAL A 408 -11.97 14.71 2.19
N LYS A 409 -10.76 15.10 1.77
CA LYS A 409 -10.57 16.31 0.94
C LYS A 409 -11.29 16.24 -0.42
N ASN A 410 -11.59 15.04 -0.92
CA ASN A 410 -12.40 14.85 -2.12
C ASN A 410 -13.87 14.68 -1.73
N ARG A 411 -14.70 15.70 -2.01
CA ARG A 411 -16.13 15.73 -1.64
C ARG A 411 -16.92 14.51 -2.12
N LEU A 412 -16.62 13.98 -3.30
CA LEU A 412 -17.32 12.81 -3.84
C LEU A 412 -16.97 11.54 -3.06
N LEU A 413 -15.68 11.35 -2.74
CA LEU A 413 -15.24 10.20 -1.93
C LEU A 413 -15.74 10.32 -0.49
N ALA A 414 -15.71 11.51 0.10
CA ALA A 414 -16.25 11.78 1.43
C ALA A 414 -17.75 11.44 1.50
N ALA A 415 -18.54 11.90 0.53
CA ALA A 415 -19.95 11.57 0.44
C ALA A 415 -20.20 10.07 0.22
N GLY A 416 -19.38 9.41 -0.62
CA GLY A 416 -19.43 7.97 -0.82
C GLY A 416 -19.14 7.18 0.46
N PHE A 417 -18.15 7.60 1.23
CA PHE A 417 -17.79 7.00 2.52
C PHE A 417 -18.92 7.16 3.54
N ALA A 418 -19.58 8.32 3.58
CA ALA A 418 -20.74 8.57 4.43
C ALA A 418 -21.98 7.71 4.09
N GLY A 419 -22.03 7.12 2.89
CA GLY A 419 -23.09 6.20 2.46
C GLY A 419 -22.62 4.75 2.27
N ALA A 420 -21.39 4.42 2.66
CA ALA A 420 -20.80 3.10 2.44
C ALA A 420 -21.48 1.99 3.25
N ASP A 421 -21.98 2.34 4.44
CA ASP A 421 -22.72 1.45 5.36
C ASP A 421 -23.97 0.85 4.71
N LEU A 422 -24.63 1.58 3.81
CA LEU A 422 -25.77 1.10 3.02
C LEU A 422 -25.46 -0.13 2.16
N PHE A 423 -24.17 -0.34 1.86
CA PHE A 423 -23.67 -1.45 1.08
C PHE A 423 -22.94 -2.49 1.94
N GLY A 424 -23.00 -2.37 3.27
CA GLY A 424 -22.28 -3.23 4.20
C GLY A 424 -20.77 -2.99 4.20
N VAL A 425 -20.33 -1.81 3.76
CA VAL A 425 -18.92 -1.40 3.82
C VAL A 425 -18.74 -0.50 5.03
N GLU A 426 -17.78 -0.85 5.89
CA GLU A 426 -17.43 -0.05 7.05
C GLU A 426 -16.17 0.78 6.77
N VAL A 427 -16.27 2.08 7.07
CA VAL A 427 -15.16 3.01 6.98
C VAL A 427 -14.64 3.24 8.40
N PHE A 428 -13.35 2.99 8.58
CA PHE A 428 -12.70 2.98 9.89
C PHE A 428 -12.03 4.32 10.20
N GLU A 429 -11.91 4.62 11.49
CA GLU A 429 -11.09 5.73 11.96
C GLU A 429 -9.60 5.40 11.77
N PRO A 430 -8.74 6.38 11.43
CA PRO A 430 -7.31 6.17 11.25
C PRO A 430 -6.65 5.45 12.42
N ASP A 431 -7.07 5.77 13.64
CA ASP A 431 -6.48 5.16 14.83
C ASP A 431 -6.82 3.69 15.02
N THR A 432 -8.01 3.27 14.57
CA THR A 432 -8.44 1.86 14.54
C THR A 432 -7.63 1.10 13.50
N THR A 433 -7.57 1.61 12.26
CA THR A 433 -6.79 1.02 11.17
C THR A 433 -5.33 0.85 11.56
N ASN A 434 -4.75 1.89 12.14
CA ASN A 434 -3.36 1.90 12.60
C ASN A 434 -3.10 0.79 13.64
N ALA A 435 -3.96 0.65 14.64
CA ALA A 435 -3.81 -0.40 15.67
C ALA A 435 -3.93 -1.83 15.12
N LEU A 436 -4.84 -2.05 14.16
CA LEU A 436 -5.05 -3.37 13.56
C LEU A 436 -3.89 -3.72 12.61
N MET A 437 -3.49 -2.79 11.75
CA MET A 437 -2.44 -3.04 10.78
C MET A 437 -1.06 -3.16 11.43
N ALA A 438 -0.79 -2.39 12.50
CA ALA A 438 0.41 -2.57 13.30
C ALA A 438 0.47 -3.96 13.94
N ALA A 439 -0.67 -4.48 14.44
CA ALA A 439 -0.73 -5.81 15.03
C ALA A 439 -0.57 -6.93 14.00
N LEU A 440 -1.16 -6.81 12.81
CA LEU A 440 -0.90 -7.75 11.71
C LEU A 440 0.57 -7.76 11.31
N TRP A 441 1.21 -6.59 11.27
CA TRP A 441 2.64 -6.51 11.01
C TRP A 441 3.46 -7.20 12.11
N VAL A 442 3.15 -6.98 13.39
CA VAL A 442 3.81 -7.69 14.51
C VAL A 442 3.61 -9.21 14.39
N HIS A 443 2.39 -9.66 14.07
CA HIS A 443 2.11 -11.06 13.81
C HIS A 443 3.04 -11.60 12.70
N ASP A 444 3.11 -10.91 11.56
CA ASP A 444 3.89 -11.34 10.41
C ASP A 444 5.41 -11.35 10.71
N LEU A 445 5.90 -10.39 11.48
CA LEU A 445 7.28 -10.37 11.95
C LEU A 445 7.61 -11.56 12.86
N ARG A 446 6.72 -11.88 13.80
CA ARG A 446 6.94 -12.91 14.82
C ARG A 446 6.75 -14.32 14.24
N THR A 447 6.00 -14.44 13.15
CA THR A 447 5.74 -15.69 12.42
C THR A 447 6.58 -15.85 11.16
N ARG A 448 7.54 -14.96 10.90
CA ARG A 448 8.37 -14.98 9.67
C ARG A 448 9.00 -16.33 9.35
N GLY A 449 9.39 -17.10 10.36
CA GLY A 449 9.96 -18.44 10.20
C GLY A 449 8.97 -19.43 9.57
N GLU A 450 7.70 -19.35 9.95
CA GLU A 450 6.60 -20.16 9.40
C GLU A 450 6.32 -19.77 7.94
N GLN A 451 6.34 -18.47 7.64
CA GLN A 451 6.17 -17.96 6.28
C GLN A 451 7.29 -18.43 5.34
N THR A 452 8.55 -18.41 5.80
CA THR A 452 9.70 -18.84 5.00
C THR A 452 9.87 -20.36 4.91
N ALA A 453 9.36 -21.12 5.89
CA ALA A 453 9.41 -22.59 5.93
C ALA A 453 8.23 -23.25 5.19
N ALA A 454 7.20 -22.49 4.83
CA ALA A 454 6.09 -22.91 3.98
C ALA A 454 6.16 -22.37 2.54
N PRO A 455 7.31 -22.38 1.83
CA PRO A 455 7.37 -21.87 0.46
C PRO A 455 6.54 -22.73 -0.51
N ASN A 456 6.17 -23.94 -0.08
CA ASN A 456 5.44 -24.96 -0.83
C ASN A 456 4.31 -25.62 -0.01
N SER A 457 3.59 -24.87 0.86
CA SER A 457 2.28 -25.41 1.27
C SER A 457 1.42 -25.49 0.02
N SER A 458 1.15 -26.70 -0.47
CA SER A 458 0.51 -27.05 -1.74
C SER A 458 -0.94 -26.56 -1.91
N ALA A 459 -1.38 -25.56 -1.13
CA ALA A 459 -2.75 -25.08 -1.05
C ALA A 459 -2.93 -23.56 -1.23
N ALA A 460 -1.88 -22.74 -1.41
CA ALA A 460 -2.03 -21.28 -1.56
C ALA A 460 -1.31 -20.74 -2.80
N HIS A 461 -2.08 -20.18 -3.74
CA HIS A 461 -1.58 -19.40 -4.88
C HIS A 461 -0.68 -18.25 -4.40
N PRO A 462 0.39 -17.82 -5.11
CA PRO A 462 1.24 -16.70 -4.66
C PRO A 462 0.47 -15.40 -4.38
N LEU A 463 -0.59 -15.13 -5.13
CA LEU A 463 -1.48 -13.98 -4.88
C LEU A 463 -2.27 -14.06 -3.57
N ALA A 464 -2.35 -15.23 -2.92
CA ALA A 464 -2.94 -15.37 -1.58
C ALA A 464 -2.18 -14.54 -0.54
N LEU A 465 -0.89 -14.26 -0.77
CA LEU A 465 -0.11 -13.31 0.04
C LEU A 465 -0.81 -11.95 0.15
N LEU A 466 -1.53 -11.53 -0.90
CA LEU A 466 -2.18 -10.23 -0.98
C LEU A 466 -3.63 -10.23 -0.45
N SER A 467 -4.21 -11.41 -0.22
CA SER A 467 -5.65 -11.55 0.09
C SER A 467 -5.99 -12.32 1.36
N HIS A 468 -5.13 -13.23 1.83
CA HIS A 468 -5.42 -14.12 2.95
C HIS A 468 -5.62 -13.38 4.28
N GLN A 469 -4.79 -12.37 4.57
CA GLN A 469 -4.86 -11.56 5.80
C GLN A 469 -5.53 -10.20 5.56
N SER A 470 -6.45 -10.13 4.61
CA SER A 470 -7.09 -8.85 4.25
C SER A 470 -8.13 -8.40 5.27
N PHE A 471 -8.06 -7.12 5.64
CA PHE A 471 -9.12 -6.40 6.33
C PHE A 471 -9.68 -5.36 5.36
N HIS A 472 -10.58 -5.76 4.45
CA HIS A 472 -11.06 -4.90 3.37
C HIS A 472 -12.32 -4.08 3.74
N GLY A 473 -12.80 -4.15 4.97
CA GLY A 473 -13.98 -3.41 5.45
C GLY A 473 -15.28 -3.78 4.74
N GLY A 474 -15.39 -5.00 4.22
CA GLY A 474 -16.58 -5.49 3.48
C GLY A 474 -16.55 -5.25 1.96
N LEU A 475 -15.61 -4.45 1.46
CA LEU A 475 -15.55 -4.01 0.06
C LEU A 475 -15.47 -5.16 -0.95
N TRP A 476 -14.65 -6.19 -0.69
CA TRP A 476 -14.40 -7.28 -1.64
C TRP A 476 -15.59 -8.20 -1.89
N ARG A 477 -16.49 -8.31 -0.90
CA ARG A 477 -17.68 -9.16 -0.95
C ARG A 477 -18.91 -8.38 -1.43
N LEU A 478 -18.73 -7.18 -1.98
CA LEU A 478 -19.82 -6.43 -2.58
C LEU A 478 -20.40 -7.17 -3.78
N PRO A 479 -21.74 -7.15 -3.95
CA PRO A 479 -22.37 -7.72 -5.14
C PRO A 479 -22.10 -6.91 -6.41
N TYR A 480 -21.66 -5.66 -6.26
CA TYR A 480 -21.45 -4.70 -7.33
C TYR A 480 -20.01 -4.21 -7.38
N VAL A 481 -19.50 -3.93 -8.58
CA VAL A 481 -18.27 -3.15 -8.75
C VAL A 481 -18.48 -1.82 -8.00
N PRO A 482 -17.64 -1.46 -7.01
CA PRO A 482 -17.86 -0.30 -6.15
C PRO A 482 -18.10 1.00 -6.94
N ALA A 483 -17.35 1.20 -8.02
CA ALA A 483 -17.48 2.37 -8.90
C ALA A 483 -18.90 2.51 -9.52
N SER A 484 -19.61 1.40 -9.73
CA SER A 484 -20.97 1.40 -10.30
C SER A 484 -22.07 1.73 -9.27
N ALA A 485 -21.76 1.69 -7.98
CA ALA A 485 -22.66 2.04 -6.88
C ALA A 485 -22.30 3.38 -6.22
N LEU A 486 -21.09 3.90 -6.45
CA LEU A 486 -20.54 5.08 -5.78
C LEU A 486 -21.43 6.33 -5.89
N ALA A 487 -22.04 6.58 -7.06
CA ALA A 487 -22.92 7.74 -7.24
C ALA A 487 -24.16 7.66 -6.34
N VAL A 488 -24.74 6.46 -6.18
CA VAL A 488 -25.89 6.23 -5.29
C VAL A 488 -25.47 6.35 -3.83
N ALA A 489 -24.32 5.78 -3.46
CA ALA A 489 -23.74 5.93 -2.13
C ALA A 489 -23.52 7.41 -1.77
N ALA A 490 -22.92 8.18 -2.68
CA ALA A 490 -22.66 9.60 -2.49
C ALA A 490 -23.95 10.42 -2.36
N LEU A 491 -24.97 10.16 -3.19
CA LEU A 491 -26.28 10.81 -3.08
C LEU A 491 -26.93 10.55 -1.72
N ALA A 492 -26.93 9.28 -1.28
CA ALA A 492 -27.49 8.91 0.02
C ALA A 492 -26.69 9.53 1.18
N GLY A 493 -25.36 9.55 1.09
CA GLY A 493 -24.47 10.19 2.04
C GLY A 493 -24.72 11.71 2.16
N MET A 494 -24.92 12.41 1.04
CA MET A 494 -25.26 13.84 1.04
C MET A 494 -26.61 14.13 1.71
N VAL A 495 -27.63 13.29 1.46
CA VAL A 495 -28.96 13.45 2.09
C VAL A 495 -28.88 13.22 3.61
N ARG A 496 -28.04 12.28 4.07
CA ARG A 496 -27.82 12.01 5.49
C ARG A 496 -26.98 13.10 6.17
N GLY A 497 -25.94 13.59 5.48
CA GLY A 497 -25.09 14.68 5.97
C GLY A 497 -25.82 16.02 6.08
N ALA A 498 -26.87 16.25 5.29
CA ALA A 498 -27.74 17.42 5.42
C ALA A 498 -28.72 17.36 6.62
N LYS A 499 -28.79 16.21 7.32
CA LYS A 499 -29.67 15.98 8.49
C LYS A 499 -28.92 15.88 9.82
N ARG A 500 -27.59 16.00 9.80
CA ARG A 500 -26.74 16.20 10.99
C ARG A 500 -26.29 17.65 10.99
#